data_AF-A0A9E3WKF2-F1
#
_entry.id   AF-A0A9E3WKF2-F1
#
_cell.length_a   1.000
_cell.length_b   1.000
_cell.length_c   1.000
_cell.angle_alpha   90.00
_cell.angle_beta   90.00
_cell.angle_gamma   90.00
#
_symmetry.space_group_name_H-M   'P 1'
#
loop_
_entity.id
_entity.type
_entity.pdbx_description
1 polymer ?
#
loop_
_entity_poly.entity_id
_entity_poly.type
_entity_poly.pdbx_seq_one_letter_code
_entity_poly.pdbx_strand_id
1 'polypeptide(L)' 'MVSFAIVELDDGLTVATINPGQSPEDAAVAIHGVLIDAGPYATYEDACDALDELNCEDDDDRQ' A
#
# COMPACT_ATOMS: atom_id res chain seq x y z
N MET A 1 -0.99 3.59 17.41
CA MET A 1 -0.35 4.31 16.30
C MET A 1 -1.07 3.85 15.05
N VAL A 2 -1.54 4.78 14.22
CA VAL A 2 -2.02 4.41 12.89
C VAL A 2 -0.79 4.10 12.04
N SER A 3 -0.89 3.09 11.20
CA SER A 3 0.15 2.67 10.27
C SER A 3 -0.43 2.63 8.87
N PHE A 4 0.41 2.66 7.86
CA PHE A 4 -0.04 2.57 6.47
C PHE A 4 0.54 1.30 5.84
N ALA A 5 -0.14 0.78 4.83
CA ALA A 5 0.33 -0.36 4.04
C ALA A 5 -0.09 -0.16 2.59
N ILE A 6 0.69 -0.74 1.69
CA ILE A 6 0.40 -0.73 0.26
C ILE A 6 -0.39 -1.97 -0.08
N VAL A 7 -1.49 -1.76 -0.77
CA VAL A 7 -2.43 -2.81 -1.15
C VAL A 7 -2.77 -2.66 -2.62
N GLU A 8 -2.96 -3.79 -3.29
CA GLU A 8 -3.38 -3.83 -4.68
C GLU A 8 -4.90 -3.98 -4.75
N LEU A 9 -5.51 -3.09 -5.52
CA LEU A 9 -6.91 -3.15 -5.91
C LEU A 9 -6.99 -3.51 -7.40
N ASP A 10 -8.20 -3.84 -7.86
CA ASP A 10 -8.48 -4.12 -9.28
C ASP A 10 -8.10 -2.95 -10.22
N ASP A 11 -8.09 -1.72 -9.67
CA ASP A 11 -7.75 -0.48 -10.39
C ASP A 11 -6.25 -0.11 -10.29
N GLY A 12 -5.46 -0.86 -9.50
CA GLY A 12 -4.03 -0.62 -9.27
C GLY A 12 -3.62 -0.59 -7.80
N LEU A 13 -2.36 -0.20 -7.53
CA LEU A 13 -1.82 -0.09 -6.18
C LEU A 13 -2.37 1.15 -5.46
N THR A 14 -2.67 1.02 -4.17
CA THR A 14 -3.10 2.14 -3.31
C THR A 14 -2.59 1.97 -1.88
N VAL A 15 -2.74 3.00 -1.06
CA VAL A 15 -2.33 2.99 0.35
C VAL A 15 -3.54 2.80 1.26
N ALA A 16 -3.55 1.72 2.03
CA ALA A 16 -4.54 1.44 3.07
C ALA A 16 -4.09 1.96 4.44
N THR A 17 -5.05 2.48 5.22
CA THR A 17 -4.80 2.89 6.61
C THR A 17 -5.08 1.71 7.55
N ILE A 18 -4.09 1.39 8.39
CA ILE A 18 -4.17 0.35 9.42
C ILE A 18 -4.44 0.99 10.77
N ASN A 19 -5.57 0.61 11.35
CA ASN A 19 -5.94 1.03 12.70
C ASN A 19 -5.10 0.28 13.75
N PRO A 20 -4.85 0.89 14.92
CA PRO A 20 -4.14 0.21 16.01
C PRO A 20 -4.91 -1.04 16.45
N GLY A 21 -4.27 -2.20 16.31
CA GLY A 21 -4.87 -3.51 16.63
C GLY A 21 -5.54 -4.21 15.45
N GLN A 22 -5.57 -3.58 14.27
CA GLN A 22 -5.97 -4.19 13.01
C GLN A 22 -4.73 -4.76 12.31
N SER A 23 -4.86 -5.92 11.68
CA SER A 23 -3.80 -6.50 10.86
C SER A 23 -3.76 -5.83 9.48
N PRO A 24 -2.57 -5.69 8.87
CA PRO A 24 -2.44 -5.17 7.50
C PRO A 24 -3.26 -5.99 6.49
N GLU A 25 -3.31 -7.31 6.66
CA GLU A 25 -4.12 -8.21 5.82
C GLU A 25 -5.62 -7.91 5.94
N ASP A 26 -6.10 -7.67 7.15
CA ASP A 26 -7.51 -7.35 7.42
C ASP A 26 -7.89 -5.99 6.82
N ALA A 27 -6.98 -5.01 6.87
CA ALA A 27 -7.14 -3.71 6.22
C ALA A 27 -7.22 -3.81 4.70
N ALA A 28 -6.39 -4.65 4.08
CA ALA A 28 -6.42 -4.91 2.65
C ALA A 28 -7.74 -5.59 2.25
N VAL A 29 -8.13 -6.65 2.96
CA VAL A 29 -9.37 -7.39 2.69
C VAL A 29 -10.61 -6.49 2.88
N ALA A 30 -10.61 -5.59 3.86
CA ALA A 30 -11.72 -4.68 4.12
C ALA A 30 -12.03 -3.76 2.94
N ILE A 31 -11.04 -3.42 2.11
CA ILE A 31 -11.22 -2.61 0.91
C ILE A 31 -11.29 -3.45 -0.37
N HIS A 32 -11.47 -4.77 -0.26
CA HIS A 32 -11.41 -5.72 -1.37
C HIS A 32 -10.06 -5.72 -2.12
N GLY A 33 -8.98 -5.37 -1.42
CA GLY A 33 -7.63 -5.41 -1.92
C GLY A 33 -6.82 -6.59 -1.41
N VAL A 34 -5.63 -6.75 -1.98
CA VAL A 34 -4.62 -7.71 -1.57
C VAL A 34 -3.47 -6.95 -0.92
N LEU A 35 -3.00 -7.43 0.24
CA LEU A 35 -1.83 -6.86 0.88
C LEU A 35 -0.59 -7.14 0.03
N ILE A 36 0.02 -6.09 -0.51
CA ILE A 36 1.27 -6.20 -1.27
C ILE A 36 2.44 -5.94 -0.33
N ASP A 37 2.39 -4.81 0.38
CA ASP A 37 3.42 -4.42 1.30
C ASP A 37 2.83 -3.94 2.63
N ALA A 38 3.17 -4.66 3.69
CA ALA A 38 2.73 -4.37 5.05
C ALA A 38 3.58 -3.30 5.74
N GLY A 39 4.48 -2.65 5.01
CA GLY A 39 5.66 -1.94 5.48
C GLY A 39 5.41 -1.04 6.69
N PRO A 40 6.45 -0.77 7.50
CA PRO A 40 6.32 0.05 8.69
C PRO A 40 6.19 1.55 8.34
N TYR A 41 5.27 1.89 7.45
CA TYR A 41 5.01 3.25 7.01
C TYR A 41 4.36 4.04 8.14
N ALA A 42 5.12 4.98 8.69
CA ALA A 42 4.67 5.82 9.79
C ALA A 42 3.68 6.92 9.33
N THR A 43 3.74 7.30 8.05
CA THR A 43 2.88 8.30 7.43
C THR A 43 2.41 7.84 6.05
N TYR A 44 1.33 8.45 5.58
CA TYR A 44 0.80 8.22 4.24
C TYR A 44 1.83 8.60 3.15
N GLU A 45 2.61 9.67 3.36
CA GLU A 45 3.68 10.10 2.45
C GLU A 45 4.75 9.02 2.28
N ASP A 46 5.13 8.32 3.35
CA ASP A 46 6.14 7.24 3.33
C ASP A 46 5.64 6.04 2.50
N ALA A 47 4.36 5.69 2.64
CA ALA A 47 3.72 4.66 1.83
C ALA A 47 3.51 5.10 0.38
N CYS A 48 3.25 6.39 0.13
CA CYS A 48 3.14 6.94 -1.22
C CYS A 48 4.48 6.96 -1.95
N ASP A 49 5.58 7.29 -1.25
CA ASP A 49 6.93 7.28 -1.82
C ASP A 49 7.32 5.86 -2.26
N ALA A 50 7.04 4.86 -1.40
CA ALA A 50 7.24 3.46 -1.75
C ALA A 50 6.28 2.94 -2.82
N LEU A 51 5.03 3.43 -2.86
CA LEU A 51 4.09 3.11 -3.93
C LEU A 51 4.55 3.71 -5.26
N ASP A 52 5.04 4.94 -5.26
CA ASP A 52 5.60 5.59 -6.44
C ASP A 52 6.84 4.84 -6.93
N GLU A 53 7.73 4.40 -6.04
CA GLU A 53 8.88 3.55 -6.39
C GLU A 53 8.42 2.22 -7.02
N LEU A 54 7.46 1.53 -6.42
CA LEU A 54 6.88 0.28 -6.96
C LEU A 54 6.21 0.47 -8.32
N ASN A 55 5.52 1.60 -8.53
CA ASN A 55 4.77 1.87 -9.76
C ASN A 55 5.66 2.45 -10.87
N CYS A 56 6.75 3.13 -10.51
CA CYS A 56 7.76 3.68 -11.43
C CYS A 56 8.65 2.57 -12.02
N GLU A 57 8.85 1.45 -11.30
CA GLU A 57 9.46 0.23 -11.87
C GLU A 57 8.61 -0.39 -13.00
N ASP A 58 7.29 -0.19 -13.02
CA ASP A 58 6.39 -0.76 -14.04
C ASP A 58 6.33 0.07 -15.36
N ASP A 59 6.74 1.35 -15.34
CA ASP A 59 6.61 2.28 -16.50
C ASP A 59 7.92 2.48 -17.30
N ASP A 60 9.08 1.95 -16.86
CA ASP A 60 10.39 2.22 -17.52
C ASP A 60 10.73 1.28 -18.70
N ASP A 61 9.89 0.29 -19.03
CA ASP A 61 10.15 -0.68 -20.12
C ASP A 61 9.65 -0.23 -21.52
N ARG A 62 9.51 1.08 -21.76
CA ARG A 62 9.03 1.61 -23.05
C ARG A 62 9.76 2.88 -23.52
N GLN A 63 11.07 2.80 -23.73
CA GLN A 63 11.81 3.75 -24.60
C GLN A 63 12.45 3.06 -25.80
#